data_AF-A0A2V5Q6Y3-F1
#
_entry.id   AF-A0A2V5Q6Y3-F1
#
_cell.length_a   1.000
_cell.length_b   1.000
_cell.length_c   1.000
_cell.angle_alpha   90.00
_cell.angle_beta   90.00
_cell.angle_gamma   90.00
#
_symmetry.space_group_name_H-M   'P 1'
#
loop_
_entity.id
_entity.type
_entity.pdbx_description
1 polymer ?
#
loop_
_entity_poly.entity_id
_entity_poly.type
_entity_poly.pdbx_seq_one_letter_code
_entity_poly.pdbx_strand_id
1 'polypeptide(L)'
;MDRLEKIVEQMESGKLPLEDLIVRYEEGMNLVKVCHERLANAEQKIEIIARTNAGKTVVKDFEPAPEPAAPAKVVDESESTNDEIKLF
;
A
#
# COMPACT_ATOMS: atom_id res chain seq x y z
N MET A 1 -1.37 1.74 24.31
CA MET A 1 -2.00 0.40 24.36
C MET A 1 -2.97 0.32 25.52
N ASP A 2 -2.76 1.14 26.55
CA ASP A 2 -3.47 1.28 27.81
C ASP A 2 -5.00 1.36 27.70
N ARG A 3 -5.53 1.88 26.58
CA ARG A 3 -6.97 1.94 26.35
C ARG A 3 -7.56 0.56 26.01
N LEU A 4 -6.89 -0.20 25.15
CA LEU A 4 -7.32 -1.55 24.78
C LEU A 4 -7.25 -2.48 25.98
N GLU A 5 -6.19 -2.39 26.78
CA GLU A 5 -6.03 -3.14 28.04
C GLU A 5 -7.16 -2.85 29.03
N LYS A 6 -7.50 -1.57 29.24
CA LYS A 6 -8.64 -1.18 30.09
C LYS A 6 -9.98 -1.70 29.55
N ILE A 7 -10.16 -1.72 28.24
CA ILE A 7 -11.39 -2.27 27.62
C ILE A 7 -11.48 -3.77 27.91
N VAL A 8 -10.37 -4.50 27.74
CA VAL A 8 -10.31 -5.93 28.04
C VAL A 8 -10.61 -6.20 29.52
N GLU A 9 -9.95 -5.50 30.44
CA GLU A 9 -10.23 -5.61 31.88
C GLU A 9 -11.71 -5.34 32.22
N GLN A 10 -12.29 -4.31 31.59
CA GLN A 10 -13.71 -3.99 31.77
C GLN A 10 -14.58 -5.15 31.29
N MET A 11 -14.36 -5.66 30.08
CA MET A 11 -15.15 -6.76 29.50
C MET A 11 -14.99 -8.07 30.30
N GLU A 12 -13.79 -8.38 30.78
CA GLU A 12 -13.50 -9.58 31.58
C GLU A 12 -14.11 -9.51 32.99
N SER A 13 -14.36 -8.30 33.51
CA SER A 13 -14.99 -8.14 34.82
C SER A 13 -16.41 -8.72 34.90
N GLY A 14 -17.08 -8.91 33.76
CA GLY A 14 -18.44 -9.47 33.67
C GLY A 14 -19.54 -8.58 34.28
N LYS A 15 -19.23 -7.34 34.66
CA LYS A 15 -20.15 -6.42 35.33
C LYS A 15 -20.86 -5.44 34.39
N LEU A 16 -20.53 -5.46 33.10
CA LEU A 16 -21.14 -4.56 32.13
C LEU A 16 -22.47 -5.12 31.61
N PRO A 17 -23.50 -4.27 31.44
CA PRO A 17 -24.68 -4.64 30.70
C PRO A 17 -24.33 -4.94 29.23
N LEU A 18 -25.21 -5.67 28.55
CA LEU A 18 -24.97 -6.16 27.19
C LEU A 18 -24.72 -5.01 26.20
N GLU A 19 -25.50 -3.93 26.30
CA GLU A 19 -25.33 -2.76 25.44
C GLU A 19 -23.92 -2.16 25.57
N ASP A 20 -23.42 -2.04 26.80
CA ASP A 20 -22.08 -1.51 27.04
C ASP A 20 -21.00 -2.48 26.53
N LEU A 21 -21.20 -3.80 26.67
CA LEU A 21 -20.26 -4.79 26.13
C LEU A 21 -20.09 -4.67 24.62
N ILE A 22 -21.18 -4.42 23.89
CA ILE A 22 -21.15 -4.23 22.43
C ILE A 22 -20.33 -2.98 22.08
N VAL A 23 -20.60 -1.85 22.75
CA VAL A 23 -19.87 -0.60 22.53
C VAL A 23 -18.37 -0.77 22.82
N ARG A 24 -18.03 -1.46 23.91
CA ARG A 24 -16.64 -1.74 24.29
C ARG A 24 -15.93 -2.66 23.30
N TYR A 25 -16.63 -3.67 22.79
CA TYR A 25 -16.12 -4.57 21.77
C TYR A 25 -15.80 -3.82 20.47
N GLU A 26 -16.71 -2.96 20.00
CA GLU A 26 -16.50 -2.13 18.80
C GLU A 26 -15.29 -1.19 18.96
N GLU A 27 -15.19 -0.54 20.12
CA GLU A 27 -14.04 0.31 20.45
C GLU A 27 -12.73 -0.51 20.44
N GLY A 28 -12.74 -1.69 21.06
CA GLY A 28 -11.61 -2.61 21.07
C GLY A 28 -11.16 -3.03 19.66
N MET A 29 -12.12 -3.39 18.79
CA MET A 29 -11.83 -3.77 17.40
C MET A 29 -11.20 -2.63 16.60
N ASN A 30 -11.68 -1.40 16.78
CA ASN A 30 -11.09 -0.23 16.14
C ASN A 30 -9.64 0.00 16.59
N LEU A 31 -9.36 -0.14 17.89
CA LEU A 31 -8.01 -0.01 18.42
C LEU A 31 -7.08 -1.10 17.91
N VAL A 32 -7.55 -2.35 17.81
CA VAL A 32 -6.80 -3.47 17.23
C VAL A 32 -6.41 -3.17 15.77
N LYS A 33 -7.36 -2.67 14.97
CA LYS A 33 -7.09 -2.28 13.58
C LYS A 33 -5.98 -1.23 13.48
N VAL A 34 -6.05 -0.18 14.30
CA VAL A 34 -5.02 0.86 14.34
C VAL A 34 -3.66 0.28 14.73
N CYS A 35 -3.61 -0.68 15.66
CA CYS A 35 -2.36 -1.32 16.04
C CYS A 35 -1.74 -2.11 14.88
N HIS A 36 -2.55 -2.85 14.13
CA HIS A 36 -2.09 -3.56 12.94
C HIS A 36 -1.56 -2.61 11.87
N GLU A 37 -2.24 -1.51 11.60
CA GLU A 37 -1.78 -0.51 10.62
C GLU A 37 -0.42 0.09 11.02
N ARG A 38 -0.24 0.36 12.32
CA ARG A 38 1.05 0.87 12.83
C ARG A 38 2.17 -0.16 12.72
N LEU A 39 1.88 -1.44 13.00
CA LEU A 39 2.85 -2.53 12.84
C LEU A 39 3.24 -2.70 11.37
N ALA A 40 2.27 -2.75 10.45
CA ALA A 40 2.53 -2.84 9.02
C ALA A 40 3.39 -1.66 8.52
N ASN A 41 3.12 -0.44 8.98
CA ASN A 41 3.93 0.72 8.62
C ASN A 41 5.37 0.64 9.16
N ALA A 42 5.53 0.12 10.38
CA ALA A 42 6.85 -0.07 10.99
C ALA A 42 7.65 -1.15 10.24
N GLU A 43 7.02 -2.28 9.90
CA GLU A 43 7.62 -3.35 9.10
C GLU A 43 8.08 -2.84 7.74
N GLN A 44 7.24 -2.09 7.03
CA GLN A 44 7.60 -1.50 5.73
C GLN A 44 8.79 -0.54 5.86
N LYS A 45 8.84 0.28 6.90
CA LYS A 45 9.99 1.18 7.15
C LYS A 45 11.27 0.41 7.43
N ILE A 46 11.20 -0.65 8.24
CA ILE A 46 12.35 -1.52 8.53
C ILE A 46 12.85 -2.15 7.23
N GLU A 47 11.95 -2.64 6.39
CA GLU A 47 12.30 -3.24 5.10
C GLU A 47 13.02 -2.24 4.17
N ILE A 48 12.52 -1.01 4.06
CA ILE A 48 13.16 0.04 3.25
C ILE A 48 14.58 0.34 3.77
N ILE A 49 14.73 0.49 5.08
CA ILE A 49 16.04 0.74 5.72
C ILE A 49 16.98 -0.43 5.48
N ALA A 50 16.51 -1.67 5.65
CA ALA A 50 17.29 -2.87 5.42
C ALA A 50 17.76 -2.99 3.97
N ARG A 51 16.87 -2.72 2.99
CA ARG A 51 17.21 -2.71 1.55
C ARG A 51 18.25 -1.63 1.23
N THR A 52 18.07 -0.43 1.77
CA THR A 52 19.01 0.70 1.60
C THR A 52 20.39 0.37 2.18
N ASN A 53 20.46 -0.16 3.40
CA ASN A 53 21.72 -0.55 4.05
C ASN A 53 22.41 -1.73 3.37
N ALA A 54 21.66 -2.64 2.75
CA ALA A 54 22.19 -3.77 1.99
C ALA A 54 22.64 -3.38 0.56
N GLY A 55 22.62 -2.08 0.21
CA GLY A 55 22.98 -1.61 -1.13
C GLY A 55 21.99 -1.98 -2.23
N LYS A 56 20.78 -2.46 -1.89
CA LYS A 56 19.71 -2.72 -2.85
C LYS A 56 18.99 -1.40 -3.12
N THR A 57 19.14 -0.89 -4.34
CA THR A 57 18.51 0.34 -4.82
C THR A 57 16.98 0.25 -4.74
N VAL A 58 16.38 1.24 -4.08
CA VAL A 58 14.92 1.39 -4.04
C VAL A 58 14.50 2.09 -5.33
N VAL A 59 14.06 1.30 -6.32
CA VAL A 59 13.38 1.85 -7.51
C VAL A 59 11.98 2.23 -7.07
N LYS A 60 11.74 3.54 -6.93
CA LYS A 60 10.38 4.07 -6.80
C LYS A 60 9.89 4.32 -8.22
N ASP A 61 8.79 3.69 -8.61
CA ASP A 61 8.22 3.87 -9.94
C ASP A 61 7.99 5.37 -10.20
N PHE A 62 8.58 5.84 -11.30
CA PHE A 62 8.44 7.20 -11.76
C PHE A 62 7.04 7.33 -12.36
N GLU A 63 6.15 8.08 -11.70
CA GLU A 63 4.93 8.52 -12.37
C GLU A 63 5.35 9.45 -13.51
N PRO A 64 4.98 9.16 -14.76
CA PRO A 64 5.30 10.04 -15.86
C PRO A 64 4.64 11.39 -15.59
N ALA A 65 5.47 12.41 -15.35
CA ALA A 65 5.00 13.79 -15.42
C ALA A 65 4.28 13.96 -16.76
N PRO A 66 3.11 14.63 -16.80
CA PRO A 66 2.46 14.90 -18.07
C PRO A 66 3.43 15.70 -18.92
N GLU A 67 3.95 15.06 -19.97
CA GLU A 67 4.82 15.71 -20.95
C GLU A 67 4.08 16.93 -21.49
N PRO A 68 4.72 18.12 -21.55
CA PRO A 68 4.13 19.25 -22.23
C PRO A 68 3.97 18.85 -23.69
N ALA A 69 2.71 18.87 -24.14
CA ALA A 69 2.28 18.47 -25.47
C ALA A 69 3.28 18.90 -26.55
N ALA A 70 3.95 17.91 -27.17
CA ALA A 70 4.73 18.13 -28.36
C ALA A 70 3.81 18.61 -29.51
N PRO A 71 4.20 19.63 -30.30
CA PRO A 71 3.44 20.05 -31.45
C PRO A 71 3.58 19.02 -32.60
N ALA A 72 2.42 18.66 -33.13
CA ALA A 72 2.10 18.08 -34.44
C ALA A 72 3.24 17.58 -35.36
N LYS A 73 3.14 16.29 -35.70
CA LYS A 73 3.39 15.62 -37.00
C LYS A 73 4.38 16.28 -37.98
N VAL A 74 5.48 15.56 -38.24
CA VAL A 74 6.02 15.44 -39.59
C VAL A 74 6.19 13.96 -39.88
N VAL A 75 5.37 13.47 -40.80
CA VAL A 75 5.56 12.19 -41.49
C VAL A 75 6.66 12.41 -42.50
N ASP A 76 7.74 11.64 -42.42
CA ASP A 76 8.67 11.43 -43.53
C ASP A 76 8.82 9.92 -43.70
N GLU A 77 8.32 9.44 -44.82
CA GLU A 77 8.46 8.06 -45.30
C GLU A 77 9.89 7.85 -45.80
N SER A 78 10.60 6.86 -45.26
CA SER A 78 11.66 6.17 -46.02
C SER A 78 11.82 4.72 -45.57
N GLU A 79 11.35 3.85 -46.47
CA GLU A 79 11.79 2.51 -46.87
C GLU A 79 12.79 1.74 -45.99
N SER A 80 12.53 0.45 -45.76
CA SER A 80 13.27 -0.64 -46.44
C SER A 80 12.83 -2.03 -45.95
N THR A 81 12.18 -2.77 -46.86
CA THR A 81 12.25 -4.22 -47.15
C THR A 81 12.51 -5.25 -46.04
N ASN A 82 11.70 -6.30 -45.96
CA ASN A 82 11.98 -7.56 -46.67
C ASN A 82 10.89 -8.64 -46.49
N ASP A 83 10.55 -9.24 -47.63
CA ASP A 83 10.22 -10.65 -47.88
C ASP A 83 9.49 -11.49 -46.84
N GLU A 84 8.22 -11.83 -47.12
CA GLU A 84 7.79 -13.24 -47.10
C GLU A 84 6.82 -13.52 -48.27
N ILE A 85 7.30 -14.34 -49.19
CA ILE A 85 6.57 -15.00 -50.26
C ILE A 85 5.54 -15.97 -49.63
N LYS A 86 4.26 -15.83 -49.96
CA LYS A 86 3.32 -16.97 -50.01
C LYS A 86 2.64 -17.00 -51.36
N LEU A 87 3.23 -17.82 -52.23
CA LEU A 87 2.65 -18.28 -53.47
C LEU A 87 1.94 -19.62 -53.19
N PHE A 88 0.66 -19.67 -53.60
CA PHE A 88 -0.30 -20.78 -53.54
C PHE A 88 -1.01 -21.04 -52.20
#